data_AF-A0A8T5NXW0-F1
#
_entry.id   AF-A0A8T5NXW0-F1
#
_cell.length_a   1.000
_cell.length_b   1.000
_cell.length_c   1.000
_cell.angle_alpha   90.00
_cell.angle_beta   90.00
_cell.angle_gamma   90.00
#
_symmetry.space_group_name_H-M   'P 1'
#
loop_
_entity.id
_entity.type
_entity.pdbx_description
1 polymer ?
#
loop_
_entity_poly.entity_id
_entity_poly.type
_entity_poly.pdbx_seq_one_letter_code
_entity_poly.pdbx_strand_id
1 'polypeptide(L)'
;MQKKKQGGISLEIRKIALLNAVSFGGKANAKAVAGKVLASIPSARENIPETTALAEKICFEVSSMSIDAQNAELSKLKITVPEKKAKEEKKALPPLAGA
;
A
#
# COMPACT_ATOMS: atom_id res chain seq x y z
N MET A 1 -23.33 -9.58 -17.56
CA MET A 1 -21.88 -9.79 -17.84
C MET A 1 -21.05 -8.84 -16.98
N GLN A 2 -20.80 -9.15 -15.69
CA GLN A 2 -20.09 -8.21 -14.77
C GLN A 2 -18.99 -8.86 -13.90
N LYS A 3 -18.85 -10.20 -13.90
CA LYS A 3 -17.96 -10.91 -12.95
C LYS A 3 -16.44 -10.80 -13.22
N LYS A 4 -16.00 -10.20 -14.34
CA LYS A 4 -14.55 -10.08 -14.66
C LYS A 4 -13.88 -8.78 -14.15
N LYS A 5 -14.64 -7.74 -13.77
CA LYS A 5 -14.08 -6.42 -13.38
C LYS A 5 -13.48 -6.39 -11.96
N GLN A 6 -14.06 -7.12 -11.01
CA GLN A 6 -13.65 -7.01 -9.59
C GLN A 6 -12.28 -7.64 -9.28
N GLY A 7 -11.88 -8.70 -10.00
CA GLY A 7 -10.58 -9.35 -9.79
C GLY A 7 -9.37 -8.47 -10.13
N GLY A 8 -9.54 -7.46 -11.00
CA GLY A 8 -8.48 -6.50 -11.33
C GLY A 8 -8.28 -5.43 -10.26
N ILE A 9 -9.36 -4.99 -9.61
CA ILE A 9 -9.33 -3.94 -8.59
C ILE A 9 -8.60 -4.42 -7.33
N SER A 10 -8.91 -5.62 -6.85
CA SER A 10 -8.24 -6.19 -5.66
C SER A 10 -6.74 -6.36 -5.86
N LEU A 11 -6.32 -6.80 -7.06
CA LEU A 11 -4.92 -6.92 -7.41
C LEU A 11 -4.22 -5.55 -7.33
N GLU A 12 -4.81 -4.52 -7.93
CA GLU A 12 -4.22 -3.17 -7.91
C GLU A 12 -4.18 -2.54 -6.53
N ILE A 13 -5.23 -2.75 -5.72
CA ILE A 13 -5.22 -2.35 -4.31
C ILE A 13 -4.02 -2.98 -3.60
N ARG A 14 -3.75 -4.27 -3.84
CA ARG A 14 -2.62 -5.00 -3.23
C ARG A 14 -1.27 -4.47 -3.67
N LYS A 15 -1.10 -4.16 -4.96
CA LYS A 15 0.13 -3.52 -5.48
C LYS A 15 0.38 -2.17 -4.80
N ILE A 16 -0.65 -1.33 -4.73
CA ILE A 16 -0.57 -0.01 -4.13
C ILE A 16 -0.30 -0.11 -2.62
N ALA A 17 -0.94 -1.07 -1.93
CA ALA A 17 -0.73 -1.34 -0.51
C ALA A 17 0.69 -1.80 -0.21
N LEU A 18 1.25 -2.73 -0.99
CA LEU A 18 2.63 -3.19 -0.86
C LEU A 18 3.63 -2.04 -1.09
N LEU A 19 3.44 -1.26 -2.15
CA LEU A 19 4.28 -0.09 -2.43
C LEU A 19 4.22 0.94 -1.31
N ASN A 20 3.02 1.16 -0.75
CA ASN A 20 2.84 2.05 0.39
C ASN A 20 3.54 1.48 1.63
N ALA A 21 3.30 0.23 1.97
CA ALA A 21 3.92 -0.42 3.12
C ALA A 21 5.44 -0.38 3.08
N VAL A 22 6.06 -0.82 1.98
CA VAL A 22 7.52 -0.80 1.82
C VAL A 22 8.08 0.63 1.89
N SER A 23 7.37 1.61 1.36
CA SER A 23 7.78 3.03 1.45
C SER A 23 7.70 3.60 2.86
N PHE A 24 6.87 3.04 3.74
CA PHE A 24 6.58 3.53 5.09
C PHE A 24 7.01 2.55 6.19
N GLY A 25 8.05 1.73 5.93
CA GLY A 25 8.61 0.83 6.94
C GLY A 25 7.70 -0.34 7.30
N GLY A 26 7.02 -0.90 6.31
CA GLY A 26 6.18 -2.10 6.44
C GLY A 26 4.71 -1.84 6.76
N LYS A 27 4.29 -0.58 6.97
CA LYS A 27 2.91 -0.23 7.35
C LYS A 27 2.15 0.41 6.18
N ALA A 28 1.12 -0.27 5.69
CA ALA A 28 0.23 0.27 4.67
C ALA A 28 -0.83 1.18 5.31
N ASN A 29 -1.05 2.36 4.74
CA ASN A 29 -2.13 3.26 5.14
C ASN A 29 -3.33 3.09 4.20
N ALA A 30 -4.43 2.52 4.71
CA ALA A 30 -5.65 2.29 3.94
C ALA A 30 -6.23 3.56 3.28
N LYS A 31 -6.15 4.73 3.94
CA LYS A 31 -6.62 5.99 3.34
C LYS A 31 -5.76 6.41 2.14
N ALA A 32 -4.44 6.28 2.27
CA ALA A 32 -3.52 6.58 1.18
C ALA A 32 -3.71 5.63 -0.01
N VAL A 33 -3.89 4.34 0.29
CA VAL A 33 -4.12 3.30 -0.73
C VAL A 33 -5.46 3.50 -1.42
N ALA A 34 -6.56 3.67 -0.68
CA ALA A 34 -7.89 3.93 -1.24
C ALA A 34 -7.89 5.18 -2.11
N GLY A 35 -7.30 6.28 -1.65
CA GLY A 35 -7.18 7.52 -2.44
C GLY A 35 -6.43 7.30 -3.76
N LYS A 36 -5.32 6.55 -3.71
CA LYS A 36 -4.53 6.25 -4.91
C LYS A 36 -5.26 5.30 -5.87
N VAL A 37 -6.01 4.32 -5.35
CA VAL A 37 -6.84 3.41 -6.15
C VAL A 37 -7.96 4.17 -6.84
N LEU A 38 -8.68 5.05 -6.12
CA LEU A 38 -9.74 5.90 -6.69
C LEU A 38 -9.21 6.90 -7.73
N ALA A 39 -7.94 7.32 -7.59
CA ALA A 39 -7.28 8.16 -8.59
C ALA A 39 -6.84 7.35 -9.83
N SER A 40 -6.32 6.14 -9.63
CA SER A 40 -5.75 5.31 -10.70
C SER A 40 -6.80 4.48 -11.45
N ILE A 41 -7.93 4.16 -10.83
CA ILE A 41 -8.98 3.30 -11.39
C ILE A 41 -10.33 4.02 -11.33
N PRO A 42 -10.86 4.47 -12.48
CA PRO A 42 -12.19 5.09 -12.55
C PRO A 42 -13.29 4.16 -12.05
N SER A 43 -13.21 2.86 -12.35
CA SER A 43 -14.18 1.85 -11.88
C SER A 43 -14.22 1.66 -10.36
N ALA A 44 -13.17 2.03 -9.63
CA ALA A 44 -13.20 1.99 -8.17
C ALA A 44 -14.14 3.06 -7.58
N ARG A 45 -14.45 4.11 -8.36
CA ARG A 45 -15.42 5.14 -7.99
C ARG A 45 -16.87 4.69 -8.19
N GLU A 46 -17.11 3.61 -8.95
CA GLU A 46 -18.45 3.03 -9.10
C GLU A 46 -18.97 2.53 -7.73
N ASN A 47 -18.06 2.06 -6.87
CA ASN A 47 -18.41 1.55 -5.55
C ASN A 47 -17.31 1.91 -4.52
N ILE A 48 -17.29 3.18 -4.12
CA ILE A 48 -16.34 3.72 -3.13
C ILE A 48 -16.35 2.93 -1.81
N PRO A 49 -17.50 2.69 -1.14
CA PRO A 49 -17.50 1.99 0.14
C PRO A 49 -16.93 0.57 0.03
N GLU A 50 -17.25 -0.16 -1.05
CA GLU A 50 -16.70 -1.50 -1.31
C GLU A 50 -15.18 -1.46 -1.55
N THR A 51 -14.71 -0.51 -2.36
CA THR A 51 -13.27 -0.31 -2.64
C THR A 51 -12.52 0.02 -1.36
N THR A 52 -13.08 0.87 -0.51
CA THR A 52 -12.44 1.32 0.73
C THR A 52 -12.32 0.16 1.72
N ALA A 53 -13.38 -0.64 1.89
CA ALA A 53 -13.35 -1.84 2.72
C ALA A 53 -12.34 -2.88 2.21
N LEU A 54 -12.26 -3.09 0.89
CA LEU A 54 -11.24 -3.95 0.27
C LEU A 54 -9.82 -3.42 0.51
N ALA A 55 -9.61 -2.11 0.39
CA ALA A 55 -8.34 -1.47 0.67
C ALA A 55 -7.91 -1.63 2.12
N GLU A 56 -8.82 -1.44 3.08
CA GLU A 56 -8.53 -1.67 4.50
C GLU A 56 -8.12 -3.11 4.76
N LYS A 57 -8.88 -4.08 4.24
CA LYS A 57 -8.57 -5.50 4.41
C LYS A 57 -7.18 -5.85 3.85
N ILE A 58 -6.90 -5.42 2.62
CA ILE A 58 -5.62 -5.71 1.97
C ILE A 58 -4.46 -4.98 2.67
N CYS A 59 -4.65 -3.74 3.10
CA CYS A 59 -3.65 -3.02 3.88
C CYS A 59 -3.33 -3.72 5.20
N PHE A 60 -4.35 -4.28 5.87
CA PHE A 60 -4.16 -5.04 7.09
C PHE A 60 -3.36 -6.34 6.84
N GLU A 61 -3.70 -7.07 5.78
CA GLU A 61 -2.96 -8.27 5.35
C GLU A 61 -1.50 -7.93 5.04
N VAL A 62 -1.25 -6.90 4.23
CA VAL A 62 0.10 -6.44 3.88
C VAL A 62 0.86 -5.97 5.12
N SER A 63 0.25 -5.18 6.00
CA SER A 63 0.90 -4.68 7.22
C SER A 63 1.19 -5.79 8.24
N SER A 64 0.51 -6.93 8.12
CA SER A 64 0.79 -8.14 8.91
C SER A 64 1.95 -8.96 8.34
N MET A 65 2.39 -8.67 7.12
CA MET A 65 3.60 -9.27 6.52
C MET A 65 4.86 -8.50 6.96
N SER A 66 5.99 -9.19 7.01
CA SER A 66 7.30 -8.54 7.20
C SER A 66 7.70 -7.75 5.95
N ILE A 67 8.54 -6.72 6.12
CA ILE A 67 9.11 -5.92 5.03
C ILE A 67 9.78 -6.81 3.97
N ASP A 68 10.51 -7.85 4.38
CA ASP A 68 11.12 -8.80 3.45
C ASP A 68 10.09 -9.56 2.63
N ALA A 69 9.01 -10.03 3.26
CA ALA A 69 7.94 -10.72 2.56
C ALA A 69 7.20 -9.79 1.58
N GLN A 70 6.98 -8.53 1.98
CA GLN A 70 6.39 -7.51 1.11
C GLN A 70 7.27 -7.23 -0.12
N ASN A 71 8.59 -7.08 0.08
CA ASN A 71 9.56 -6.89 -1.01
C ASN A 71 9.66 -8.11 -1.92
N ALA A 72 9.68 -9.32 -1.35
CA ALA A 72 9.68 -10.56 -2.11
C ALA A 72 8.42 -10.67 -2.99
N GLU A 73 7.27 -10.23 -2.47
CA GLU A 73 6.03 -10.24 -3.23
C GLU A 73 6.02 -9.19 -4.35
N LEU A 74 6.51 -7.98 -4.10
CA LEU A 74 6.69 -6.95 -5.14
C LEU A 74 7.61 -7.44 -6.27
N SER A 75 8.70 -8.12 -5.91
CA SER A 75 9.63 -8.73 -6.86
C SER A 75 8.96 -9.83 -7.70
N LYS A 76 8.17 -10.72 -7.07
CA LYS A 76 7.36 -11.73 -7.78
C LYS A 76 6.36 -11.12 -8.75
N LEU A 77 5.75 -10.00 -8.37
CA LEU A 77 4.80 -9.27 -9.20
C LEU A 77 5.49 -8.44 -10.31
N LYS A 78 6.83 -8.45 -10.38
CA LYS A 78 7.65 -7.61 -11.27
C LYS A 78 7.30 -6.12 -11.17
N ILE A 79 6.91 -5.68 -9.98
CA ILE A 79 6.58 -4.28 -9.72
C ILE A 79 7.85 -3.60 -9.26
N THR A 80 8.39 -2.75 -10.12
CA THR A 80 9.49 -1.87 -9.73
C THR A 80 8.97 -0.88 -8.71
N VAL A 81 9.37 -1.07 -7.45
CA VAL A 81 9.26 -0.01 -6.45
C VAL A 81 10.15 1.12 -6.97
N PRO A 82 9.61 2.33 -7.23
CA PRO A 82 10.49 3.44 -7.56
C PRO A 82 11.48 3.57 -6.41
N GLU A 83 12.78 3.52 -6.71
CA GLU A 83 13.88 3.71 -5.76
C GLU A 83 13.79 5.10 -5.13
N LYS A 84 12.83 5.31 -4.24
CA LYS A 84 12.94 6.31 -3.21
C LYS A 84 13.93 5.72 -2.23
N LYS A 85 15.20 6.07 -2.46
CA LYS A 85 16.33 5.97 -1.52
C LYS A 85 15.81 5.71 -0.12
N ALA A 86 16.08 4.51 0.39
CA ALA A 86 15.83 4.15 1.77
C ALA A 86 16.40 5.25 2.67
N LYS A 87 15.56 6.21 3.07
CA LYS A 87 15.82 6.97 4.28
C LYS A 87 15.42 6.02 5.37
N GLU A 88 16.43 5.26 5.78
CA GLU A 88 16.60 4.75 7.12
C GLU A 88 16.36 5.91 8.10
N GLU A 89 15.09 6.29 8.32
CA GLU A 89 14.69 7.13 9.44
C GLU A 89 14.70 6.23 10.68
N LYS A 90 15.92 5.86 11.09
CA LYS A 90 16.24 5.97 12.50
C LYS A 90 15.97 7.43 12.84
N LYS A 91 14.75 7.72 13.29
CA LYS A 91 14.46 8.92 14.07
C LYS A 91 15.27 8.81 15.36
N ALA A 92 16.57 9.07 15.26
CA ALA A 92 17.33 9.61 16.36
C ALA A 92 16.82 11.05 16.50
N LEU A 93 15.71 11.20 17.22
CA LEU A 93 15.38 12.48 17.81
C LEU A 93 16.61 12.87 18.63
N PRO A 94 17.28 14.01 18.36
CA PRO A 94 18.26 14.50 19.31
C PRO A 94 17.53 14.68 20.65
N PRO A 95 18.08 14.21 21.78
CA PRO A 95 17.49 14.52 23.08
C PRO A 95 17.46 16.05 23.20
N LEU A 96 16.28 16.59 23.51
CA LEU A 96 16.12 18.01 23.78
C LEU A 96 17.00 18.35 24.99
N ALA A 97 18.12 19.04 24.75
CA ALA A 97 18.93 19.63 25.80
C ALA A 97 18.14 20.84 26.35
N GLY A 98 17.94 20.84 27.66
CA GLY A 98 17.07 21.78 28.36
C GLY A 98 17.41 23.26 28.13
N ALA A 99 16.37 24.08 28.14
CA ALA A 99 16.42 25.51 28.40
C ALA A 99 15.17 25.88 29.20
#